data_AF-X1PQZ2-F1
#
_entry.id   AF-X1PQZ2-F1
#
_cell.length_a   1.000
_cell.length_b   1.000
_cell.length_c   1.000
_cell.angle_alpha   90.00
_cell.angle_beta   90.00
_cell.angle_gamma   90.00
#
_symmetry.space_group_name_H-M   'P 1'
#
loop_
_entity.id
_entity.type
_entity.pdbx_description
1 polymer ?
#
loop_
_entity_poly.entity_id
_entity_poly.type
_entity_poly.pdbx_seq_one_letter_code
_entity_poly.pdbx_strand_id
1 'polypeptide(L)'
;SLLTTAWILIVALPLVWLGFNLADHIRDATAFVRDVQVDGLPDAPAWLGGIPFVGERLVNGWQSLDQQGAALLASAKPYFGQVGNWLLARSAQIGSGVLELTLSLVFVFFFYRDGPRLAAFVLRLLHRLVGERAEYYLELVAGTVQRVVNGVIGTAAAQAALALIGFLIAGVPGAIVLGLVTFMLSLIPMGPPLAWIPATAWLVWKGEYGMAVFLGIWGTFVISGVDNVLKPYLISRGGNLPLVIVLLGVFGGLLAFGFIG
;
A
#
# COMPACT_ATOMS: atom_id res chain seq x y z
N SER A 1 5.46 30.06 -17.05
CA SER A 1 6.09 30.84 -15.96
C SER A 1 7.27 30.03 -15.44
N LEU A 2 8.35 30.62 -14.93
CA LEU A 2 9.51 29.88 -14.39
C LEU A 2 9.11 28.73 -13.43
N LEU A 3 8.01 28.92 -12.69
CA LEU A 3 7.39 27.90 -11.84
C LEU A 3 6.85 26.68 -12.61
N THR A 4 6.19 26.83 -13.76
CA THR A 4 5.70 25.69 -14.54
C THR A 4 6.85 24.86 -15.12
N THR A 5 7.94 25.50 -15.53
CA THR A 5 9.13 24.82 -16.04
C THR A 5 9.90 24.10 -14.93
N ALA A 6 10.01 24.72 -13.75
CA ALA A 6 10.58 24.08 -12.57
C ALA A 6 9.76 22.87 -12.10
N TRP A 7 8.42 22.96 -12.16
CA TRP A 7 7.53 21.84 -11.83
C TRP A 7 7.63 20.68 -12.84
N ILE A 8 7.69 20.98 -14.15
CA ILE A 8 7.93 19.94 -15.17
C ILE A 8 9.27 19.24 -14.92
N LEU A 9 10.33 19.99 -14.56
CA LEU A 9 11.63 19.42 -14.22
C LEU A 9 11.57 18.54 -12.96
N ILE A 10 10.91 18.98 -11.89
CA ILE A 10 10.75 18.22 -10.64
C ILE A 10 9.98 16.90 -10.85
N VAL A 11 9.05 16.86 -11.81
CA VAL A 11 8.23 15.67 -12.10
C VAL A 11 8.87 14.77 -13.15
N ALA A 12 9.53 15.36 -14.16
CA ALA A 12 10.21 14.63 -15.21
C ALA A 12 11.47 13.92 -14.70
N LEU A 13 12.21 14.52 -13.74
CA LEU A 13 13.43 13.94 -13.19
C LEU A 13 13.20 12.56 -12.55
N PRO A 14 12.24 12.38 -11.62
CA PRO A 14 11.94 11.08 -11.03
C PRO A 14 11.46 10.08 -12.07
N LEU A 15 10.61 10.49 -13.01
CA LEU A 15 10.08 9.64 -14.09
C LEU A 15 11.18 9.09 -15.00
N VAL A 16 12.10 9.97 -15.40
CA VAL A 16 13.22 9.62 -16.26
C VAL A 16 14.23 8.75 -15.49
N TRP A 17 14.49 9.08 -14.22
CA TRP A 17 15.38 8.28 -13.34
C TRP A 17 14.82 6.87 -13.05
N LEU A 18 13.49 6.75 -12.88
CA LEU A 18 12.81 5.47 -12.74
C LEU A 18 12.86 4.66 -14.04
N GLY A 19 12.69 5.32 -15.19
CA GLY A 19 12.80 4.70 -16.51
C GLY A 19 14.20 4.13 -16.77
N PHE A 20 15.24 4.84 -16.34
CA PHE A 20 16.62 4.35 -16.43
C PHE A 20 16.89 3.18 -15.45
N ASN A 21 16.48 3.27 -14.18
CA ASN A 21 16.65 2.16 -13.22
C ASN A 21 15.92 0.88 -13.65
N LEU A 22 14.71 1.01 -14.20
CA LEU A 22 13.95 -0.15 -14.65
C LEU A 22 14.60 -0.81 -15.88
N ALA A 23 15.18 -0.02 -16.78
CA ALA A 23 15.94 -0.54 -17.93
C ALA A 23 17.24 -1.23 -17.50
N ASP A 24 17.92 -0.71 -16.48
CA ASP A 24 19.14 -1.29 -15.94
C ASP A 24 18.86 -2.59 -15.17
N HIS A 25 17.78 -2.66 -14.37
CA HIS A 25 17.38 -3.88 -13.67
C HIS A 25 16.92 -5.02 -14.61
N ILE A 26 16.37 -4.69 -15.79
CA ILE A 26 16.04 -5.69 -16.82
C ILE A 26 17.32 -6.25 -17.48
N ARG A 27 18.36 -5.43 -17.62
CA ARG A 27 19.67 -5.85 -18.15
C ARG A 27 20.46 -6.68 -17.14
N ASP A 28 20.44 -6.30 -15.86
CA ASP A 28 21.14 -7.05 -14.81
C ASP A 28 20.46 -8.40 -14.52
N ALA A 29 19.13 -8.47 -14.58
CA ALA A 29 18.40 -9.74 -14.43
C ALA A 29 18.70 -10.72 -15.58
N THR A 30 18.87 -10.22 -16.80
CA THR A 30 19.24 -11.05 -17.96
C THR A 30 20.72 -11.44 -17.96
N ALA A 31 21.61 -10.60 -17.40
CA ALA A 31 23.02 -10.91 -17.18
C ALA A 31 23.23 -11.94 -16.06
N PHE A 32 22.56 -11.79 -14.91
CA PHE A 32 22.67 -12.71 -13.77
C PHE A 32 22.18 -14.13 -14.11
N VAL A 33 21.12 -14.24 -14.92
CA VAL A 33 20.65 -15.54 -15.44
C VAL A 33 21.68 -16.19 -16.37
N ARG A 34 22.47 -15.38 -17.09
CA ARG A 34 23.50 -15.86 -18.02
C ARG A 34 24.79 -16.25 -17.29
N ASP A 35 25.20 -15.49 -16.28
CA ASP A 35 26.41 -15.74 -15.48
C ASP A 35 26.29 -17.00 -14.62
N VAL A 36 25.14 -17.18 -13.96
CA VAL A 36 24.84 -18.39 -13.17
C VAL A 36 24.68 -19.64 -14.06
N GLN A 37 24.52 -19.47 -15.37
CA GLN A 37 24.44 -20.56 -16.34
C GLN A 37 25.82 -20.94 -16.94
N VAL A 38 26.86 -20.11 -16.75
CA VAL A 38 28.17 -20.29 -17.40
C VAL A 38 29.27 -20.69 -16.41
N ASP A 39 29.34 -20.12 -15.20
CA ASP A 39 30.53 -20.28 -14.33
C ASP A 39 30.42 -21.28 -13.16
N GLY A 40 29.23 -21.83 -12.87
CA GLY A 40 29.07 -22.73 -11.72
C GLY A 40 29.20 -22.03 -10.35
N LEU A 41 29.06 -22.79 -9.26
CA LEU A 41 29.11 -22.24 -7.89
C LEU A 41 30.56 -21.85 -7.49
N PRO A 42 30.77 -20.73 -6.79
CA PRO A 42 32.09 -20.39 -6.24
C PRO A 42 32.50 -21.32 -5.09
N ASP A 43 33.82 -21.51 -4.93
CA ASP A 43 34.43 -22.39 -3.93
C ASP A 43 33.94 -22.14 -2.50
N ALA A 44 33.90 -23.23 -1.70
CA ALA A 44 33.42 -23.21 -0.32
C ALA A 44 34.13 -22.14 0.52
N PRO A 45 33.40 -21.17 1.11
CA PRO A 45 34.05 -20.10 1.86
C PRO A 45 34.62 -20.63 3.19
N ALA A 46 35.89 -20.31 3.46
CA ALA A 46 36.75 -20.92 4.50
C ALA A 46 36.21 -20.85 5.95
N TRP A 47 35.22 -19.99 6.22
CA TRP A 47 34.55 -19.90 7.52
C TRP A 47 33.71 -21.13 7.86
N LEU A 48 33.27 -21.91 6.87
CA LEU A 48 32.52 -23.17 7.05
C LEU A 48 33.35 -24.26 7.75
N GLY A 49 34.67 -24.26 7.58
CA GLY A 49 35.59 -25.19 8.26
C GLY A 49 35.83 -24.86 9.73
N GLY A 50 35.45 -23.67 10.19
CA GLY A 50 35.72 -23.19 11.55
C GLY A 50 34.67 -23.56 12.60
N ILE A 51 33.56 -24.21 12.21
CA ILE A 51 32.43 -24.51 13.12
C ILE A 51 32.69 -25.85 13.85
N PRO A 52 32.93 -25.85 15.18
CA PRO A 52 33.10 -27.09 15.92
C PRO A 52 31.80 -27.91 15.89
N PHE A 53 31.92 -29.24 15.80
CA PHE A 53 30.83 -30.24 15.73
C PHE A 53 30.08 -30.41 14.40
N VAL A 54 29.96 -29.38 13.56
CA VAL A 54 29.19 -29.45 12.30
C VAL A 54 30.02 -29.12 11.04
N GLY A 55 31.23 -28.56 11.20
CA GLY A 55 32.11 -28.14 10.11
C GLY A 55 32.48 -29.26 9.13
N GLU A 56 32.93 -30.43 9.61
CA GLU A 56 33.25 -31.55 8.69
C GLU A 56 32.02 -32.11 7.97
N ARG A 57 30.84 -32.09 8.59
CA ARG A 57 29.57 -32.51 7.93
C ARG A 57 29.09 -31.50 6.90
N LEU A 58 29.33 -30.20 7.15
CA LEU A 58 29.02 -29.14 6.21
C LEU A 58 30.02 -29.09 5.05
N VAL A 59 31.30 -29.37 5.27
CA VAL A 59 32.32 -29.46 4.21
C VAL A 59 32.10 -30.69 3.34
N ASN A 60 31.83 -31.86 3.93
CA ASN A 60 31.46 -33.06 3.17
C ASN A 60 30.09 -32.89 2.47
N GLY A 61 29.14 -32.20 3.12
CA GLY A 61 27.89 -31.76 2.52
C GLY A 61 28.12 -30.85 1.32
N TRP A 62 29.02 -29.87 1.43
CA TRP A 62 29.42 -28.93 0.38
C TRP A 62 30.14 -29.63 -0.78
N GLN A 63 30.98 -30.62 -0.51
CA GLN A 63 31.63 -31.45 -1.55
C GLN A 63 30.65 -32.42 -2.24
N SER A 64 29.65 -32.95 -1.51
CA SER A 64 28.54 -33.71 -2.14
C SER A 64 27.58 -32.80 -2.92
N LEU A 65 27.42 -31.55 -2.46
CA LEU A 65 26.78 -30.43 -3.14
C LEU A 65 27.62 -29.88 -4.29
N ASP A 66 28.89 -30.25 -4.46
CA ASP A 66 29.70 -29.85 -5.61
C ASP A 66 29.45 -30.83 -6.76
N GLN A 67 29.40 -32.13 -6.46
CA GLN A 67 29.06 -33.18 -7.43
C GLN A 67 27.55 -33.23 -7.80
N GLN A 68 26.66 -32.75 -6.92
CA GLN A 68 25.20 -32.71 -7.15
C GLN A 68 24.62 -31.28 -7.07
N GLY A 69 25.47 -30.25 -7.02
CA GLY A 69 25.08 -28.85 -6.87
C GLY A 69 24.26 -28.34 -8.02
N ALA A 70 24.56 -28.80 -9.23
CA ALA A 70 23.74 -28.51 -10.39
C ALA A 70 22.30 -29.01 -10.22
N ALA A 71 22.07 -30.16 -9.56
CA ALA A 71 20.74 -30.72 -9.34
C ALA A 71 19.99 -30.05 -8.17
N LEU A 72 20.70 -29.65 -7.11
CA LEU A 72 20.12 -28.93 -5.98
C LEU A 72 19.86 -27.45 -6.31
N LEU A 73 20.75 -26.80 -7.09
CA LEU A 73 20.45 -25.49 -7.70
C LEU A 73 19.36 -25.58 -8.75
N ALA A 74 19.26 -26.66 -9.53
CA ALA A 74 18.13 -26.85 -10.44
C ALA A 74 16.80 -26.99 -9.68
N SER A 75 16.83 -27.60 -8.49
CA SER A 75 15.65 -27.76 -7.62
C SER A 75 15.32 -26.50 -6.80
N ALA A 76 16.31 -25.67 -6.49
CA ALA A 76 16.16 -24.39 -5.78
C ALA A 76 15.93 -23.19 -6.73
N LYS A 77 16.32 -23.30 -8.00
CA LYS A 77 16.11 -22.32 -9.08
C LYS A 77 14.66 -21.80 -9.14
N PRO A 78 13.62 -22.64 -9.03
CA PRO A 78 12.24 -22.18 -9.04
C PRO A 78 11.90 -21.31 -7.83
N TYR A 79 12.48 -21.62 -6.66
CA TYR A 79 12.26 -20.85 -5.43
C TYR A 79 13.00 -19.51 -5.44
N PHE A 80 14.26 -19.49 -5.89
CA PHE A 80 15.01 -18.24 -6.09
C PHE A 80 14.39 -17.38 -7.19
N GLY A 81 13.89 -18.01 -8.26
CA GLY A 81 13.12 -17.36 -9.31
C GLY A 81 11.80 -16.80 -8.79
N GLN A 82 11.04 -17.54 -7.99
CA GLN A 82 9.78 -17.05 -7.39
C GLN A 82 10.02 -15.91 -6.41
N VAL A 83 11.02 -16.02 -5.52
CA VAL A 83 11.35 -14.96 -4.57
C VAL A 83 11.88 -13.73 -5.31
N GLY A 84 12.75 -13.89 -6.30
CA GLY A 84 13.25 -12.80 -7.13
C GLY A 84 12.14 -12.12 -7.93
N ASN A 85 11.25 -12.91 -8.55
CA ASN A 85 10.12 -12.38 -9.31
C ASN A 85 9.08 -11.71 -8.40
N TRP A 86 8.85 -12.24 -7.19
CA TRP A 86 8.02 -11.62 -6.17
C TRP A 86 8.61 -10.29 -5.68
N LEU A 87 9.92 -10.25 -5.45
CA LEU A 87 10.63 -9.04 -5.03
C LEU A 87 10.60 -7.98 -6.14
N LEU A 88 10.90 -8.38 -7.39
CA LEU A 88 10.82 -7.51 -8.57
C LEU A 88 9.39 -6.96 -8.78
N ALA A 89 8.37 -7.82 -8.68
CA ALA A 89 6.98 -7.39 -8.80
C ALA A 89 6.58 -6.39 -7.70
N ARG A 90 7.05 -6.60 -6.46
CA ARG A 90 6.80 -5.65 -5.35
C ARG A 90 7.58 -4.35 -5.50
N SER A 91 8.81 -4.39 -5.98
CA SER A 91 9.62 -3.21 -6.28
C SER A 91 8.98 -2.36 -7.38
N ALA A 92 8.48 -3.00 -8.44
CA ALA A 92 7.74 -2.33 -9.51
C ALA A 92 6.47 -1.65 -8.99
N GLN A 93 5.71 -2.32 -8.10
CA GLN A 93 4.53 -1.73 -7.45
C GLN A 93 4.87 -0.50 -6.60
N ILE A 94 5.96 -0.56 -5.81
CA ILE A 94 6.41 0.58 -5.01
C ILE A 94 6.83 1.75 -5.92
N GLY A 95 7.57 1.47 -6.99
CA GLY A 95 7.98 2.47 -7.99
C GLY A 95 6.77 3.16 -8.66
N SER A 96 5.76 2.39 -9.04
CA SER A 96 4.51 2.95 -9.57
C SER A 96 3.74 3.78 -8.53
N GLY A 97 3.73 3.37 -7.26
CA GLY A 97 3.08 4.14 -6.19
C GLY A 97 3.74 5.49 -5.94
N VAL A 98 5.08 5.56 -6.00
CA VAL A 98 5.82 6.84 -5.89
C VAL A 98 5.50 7.77 -7.07
N LEU A 99 5.36 7.22 -8.28
CA LEU A 99 4.95 7.98 -9.45
C LEU A 99 3.52 8.54 -9.29
N GLU A 100 2.59 7.69 -8.88
CA GLU A 100 1.20 8.10 -8.62
C GLU A 100 1.11 9.18 -7.54
N LEU A 101 1.85 9.03 -6.44
CA LEU A 101 1.93 10.06 -5.39
C LEU A 101 2.46 11.38 -5.94
N THR A 102 3.52 11.34 -6.75
CA THR A 102 4.10 12.53 -7.38
C THR A 102 3.09 13.21 -8.30
N LEU A 103 2.41 12.45 -9.16
CA LEU A 103 1.37 12.98 -10.05
C LEU A 103 0.19 13.55 -9.25
N SER A 104 -0.23 12.88 -8.17
CA SER A 104 -1.30 13.37 -7.30
C SER A 104 -0.96 14.72 -6.68
N LEU A 105 0.28 14.91 -6.20
CA LEU A 105 0.75 16.16 -5.60
C LEU A 105 0.78 17.28 -6.63
N VAL A 106 1.19 16.98 -7.87
CA VAL A 106 1.16 17.93 -8.99
C VAL A 106 -0.28 18.35 -9.29
N PHE A 107 -1.21 17.40 -9.40
CA PHE A 107 -2.61 17.73 -9.65
C PHE A 107 -3.21 18.54 -8.51
N VAL A 108 -2.93 18.18 -7.25
CA VAL A 108 -3.36 18.96 -6.08
C VAL A 108 -2.82 20.39 -6.15
N PHE A 109 -1.54 20.57 -6.52
CA PHE A 109 -0.95 21.89 -6.69
C PHE A 109 -1.66 22.72 -7.78
N PHE A 110 -1.90 22.13 -8.96
CA PHE A 110 -2.63 22.80 -10.04
C PHE A 110 -4.09 23.09 -9.67
N PHE A 111 -4.78 22.15 -9.04
CA PHE A 111 -6.14 22.36 -8.55
C PHE A 111 -6.21 23.45 -7.48
N TYR A 112 -5.23 23.54 -6.59
CA TYR A 112 -5.19 24.58 -5.58
C TYR A 112 -4.89 25.96 -6.18
N ARG A 113 -3.95 26.02 -7.14
CA ARG A 113 -3.55 27.27 -7.80
C ARG A 113 -4.61 27.82 -8.76
N ASP A 114 -5.16 26.96 -9.61
CA ASP A 114 -6.11 27.34 -10.68
C ASP A 114 -7.57 26.96 -10.35
N GLY A 115 -7.84 26.48 -9.14
CA GLY A 115 -9.16 26.05 -8.68
C GLY A 115 -10.29 27.03 -8.95
N PRO A 116 -10.15 28.34 -8.63
CA PRO A 116 -11.19 29.33 -8.94
C PRO A 116 -11.47 29.48 -10.45
N ARG A 117 -10.42 29.35 -11.28
CA ARG A 117 -10.56 29.44 -12.75
C ARG A 117 -11.22 28.19 -13.32
N LEU A 118 -10.86 27.02 -12.81
CA LEU A 118 -11.48 25.74 -13.16
C LEU A 118 -12.95 25.71 -12.75
N ALA A 119 -13.28 26.16 -11.54
CA ALA A 119 -14.67 26.26 -11.08
C ALA A 119 -15.52 27.17 -11.98
N ALA A 120 -14.99 28.35 -12.33
CA ALA A 120 -15.67 29.27 -13.25
C ALA A 120 -15.78 28.73 -14.69
N PHE A 121 -14.86 27.88 -15.13
CA PHE A 121 -14.92 27.20 -16.43
C PHE A 121 -15.99 26.09 -16.42
N VAL A 122 -16.01 25.27 -15.37
CA VAL A 122 -17.02 24.21 -15.17
C VAL A 122 -18.42 24.80 -15.08
N LEU A 123 -18.61 25.90 -14.32
CA LEU A 123 -19.89 26.59 -14.20
C LEU A 123 -20.38 27.12 -15.56
N ARG A 124 -19.48 27.65 -16.39
CA ARG A 124 -19.82 28.13 -17.74
C ARG A 124 -20.20 26.99 -18.68
N LEU A 125 -19.51 25.86 -18.61
CA LEU A 125 -19.87 24.65 -19.36
C LEU A 125 -21.23 24.11 -18.93
N LEU A 126 -21.49 24.01 -17.62
CA LEU A 126 -22.75 23.53 -17.08
C LEU A 126 -23.92 24.44 -17.47
N HIS A 127 -23.74 25.77 -17.44
CA HIS A 127 -24.75 26.71 -17.94
C HIS A 127 -25.07 26.47 -19.41
N ARG A 128 -24.07 26.10 -20.22
CA ARG A 128 -24.25 25.83 -21.65
C ARG A 128 -24.96 24.50 -21.93
N LEU A 129 -24.85 23.53 -21.03
CA LEU A 129 -25.43 22.19 -21.17
C LEU A 129 -26.80 22.05 -20.52
N VAL A 130 -26.99 22.65 -19.34
CA VAL A 130 -28.15 22.41 -18.45
C VAL A 130 -28.88 23.70 -18.06
N GLY A 131 -28.45 24.86 -18.58
CA GLY A 131 -29.12 26.14 -18.40
C GLY A 131 -29.20 26.56 -16.93
N GLU A 132 -30.38 27.02 -16.50
CA GLU A 132 -30.65 27.54 -15.15
C GLU A 132 -30.39 26.52 -14.02
N ARG A 133 -30.33 25.22 -14.32
CA ARG A 133 -30.05 24.19 -13.30
C ARG A 133 -28.56 24.00 -12.99
N ALA A 134 -27.67 24.68 -13.72
CA ALA A 134 -26.23 24.53 -13.60
C ALA A 134 -25.71 24.75 -12.16
N GLU A 135 -26.24 25.77 -11.47
CA GLU A 135 -25.86 26.10 -10.09
C GLU A 135 -26.29 24.99 -9.12
N TYR A 136 -27.52 24.50 -9.25
CA TYR A 136 -28.02 23.38 -8.45
C TYR A 136 -27.15 22.12 -8.60
N TYR A 137 -26.77 21.75 -9.82
CA TYR A 137 -25.91 20.57 -10.04
C TYR A 137 -24.49 20.78 -9.50
N LEU A 138 -23.94 22.00 -9.62
CA LEU A 138 -22.62 22.31 -9.08
C LEU A 138 -22.62 22.22 -7.55
N GLU A 139 -23.63 22.77 -6.88
CA GLU A 139 -23.80 22.64 -5.43
C GLU A 139 -23.99 21.19 -4.99
N LEU A 140 -24.77 20.41 -5.75
CA LEU A 140 -24.98 19.00 -5.45
C LEU A 140 -23.67 18.19 -5.53
N VAL A 141 -22.86 18.42 -6.56
CA VAL A 141 -21.55 17.77 -6.71
C VAL A 141 -20.59 18.25 -5.62
N ALA A 142 -20.49 19.56 -5.40
CA ALA A 142 -19.62 20.13 -4.36
C ALA A 142 -19.97 19.59 -2.98
N GLY A 143 -21.27 19.56 -2.64
CA GLY A 143 -21.76 19.00 -1.38
C GLY A 143 -21.53 17.49 -1.27
N THR A 144 -21.53 16.76 -2.39
CA THR A 144 -21.19 15.32 -2.39
C THR A 144 -19.70 15.11 -2.16
N VAL A 145 -18.84 15.85 -2.85
CA VAL A 145 -17.38 15.79 -2.66
C VAL A 145 -17.01 16.17 -1.23
N GLN A 146 -17.57 17.26 -0.69
CA GLN A 146 -17.33 17.66 0.70
C GLN A 146 -17.78 16.59 1.70
N ARG A 147 -18.93 15.94 1.46
CA ARG A 147 -19.40 14.83 2.31
C ARG A 147 -18.44 13.64 2.27
N VAL A 148 -17.91 13.28 1.10
CA VAL A 148 -16.93 12.19 0.97
C VAL A 148 -15.62 12.55 1.68
N VAL A 149 -15.08 13.75 1.45
CA VAL A 149 -13.84 14.21 2.10
C VAL A 149 -14.00 14.24 3.62
N ASN A 150 -15.08 14.83 4.12
CA ASN A 150 -15.37 14.87 5.55
C ASN A 150 -15.62 13.47 6.13
N GLY A 151 -16.23 12.58 5.35
CA GLY A 151 -16.42 11.18 5.71
C GLY A 151 -15.08 10.46 5.87
N VAL A 152 -14.18 10.57 4.89
CA VAL A 152 -12.85 9.95 4.93
C VAL A 152 -12.04 10.49 6.13
N ILE A 153 -11.95 11.80 6.29
CA ILE A 153 -11.21 12.43 7.40
C ILE A 153 -11.83 12.05 8.74
N GLY A 154 -13.17 12.05 8.85
CA GLY A 154 -13.89 11.67 10.06
C GLY A 154 -13.67 10.20 10.44
N THR A 155 -13.71 9.29 9.46
CA THR A 155 -13.39 7.87 9.70
C THR A 155 -11.94 7.67 10.13
N ALA A 156 -11.00 8.38 9.48
CA ALA A 156 -9.58 8.31 9.83
C ALA A 156 -9.33 8.80 11.26
N ALA A 157 -9.96 9.91 11.65
CA ALA A 157 -9.84 10.45 13.01
C ALA A 157 -10.42 9.50 14.06
N ALA A 158 -11.61 8.94 13.82
CA ALA A 158 -12.23 7.98 14.72
C ALA A 158 -11.35 6.72 14.89
N GLN A 159 -10.82 6.21 13.79
CA GLN A 159 -9.96 5.04 13.80
C GLN A 159 -8.62 5.30 14.48
N ALA A 160 -8.01 6.47 14.26
CA ALA A 160 -6.79 6.88 14.94
C ALA A 160 -7.01 7.03 16.46
N ALA A 161 -8.15 7.56 16.87
CA ALA A 161 -8.52 7.64 18.29
C ALA A 161 -8.69 6.25 18.91
N LEU A 162 -9.38 5.34 18.23
CA LEU A 162 -9.55 3.95 18.69
C LEU A 162 -8.22 3.18 18.72
N ALA A 163 -7.34 3.42 17.75
CA ALA A 163 -6.00 2.86 17.73
C ALA A 163 -5.15 3.40 18.90
N LEU A 164 -5.18 4.72 19.13
CA LEU A 164 -4.51 5.35 20.25
C LEU A 164 -4.97 4.78 21.59
N ILE A 165 -6.28 4.63 21.79
CA ILE A 165 -6.84 4.01 23.00
C ILE A 165 -6.33 2.56 23.15
N GLY A 166 -6.34 1.78 22.06
CA GLY A 166 -5.81 0.42 22.05
C GLY A 166 -4.33 0.35 22.44
N PHE A 167 -3.50 1.24 21.87
CA PHE A 167 -2.07 1.31 22.17
C PHE A 167 -1.77 1.80 23.60
N LEU A 168 -2.56 2.74 24.11
CA LEU A 168 -2.44 3.23 25.50
C LEU A 168 -2.80 2.14 26.50
N ILE A 169 -3.90 1.42 26.26
CA ILE A 169 -4.30 0.28 27.11
C ILE A 169 -3.22 -0.78 27.06
N ALA A 170 -2.74 -1.17 25.87
CA ALA A 170 -1.71 -2.17 25.69
C ALA A 170 -0.31 -1.76 26.17
N GLY A 171 -0.11 -0.53 26.67
CA GLY A 171 1.19 -0.08 27.20
C GLY A 171 2.28 0.10 26.15
N VAL A 172 1.92 0.29 24.88
CA VAL A 172 2.90 0.41 23.79
C VAL A 172 3.64 1.76 23.90
N PRO A 173 4.99 1.78 23.92
CA PRO A 173 5.75 3.02 23.97
C PRO A 173 5.50 3.85 22.72
N GLY A 174 5.23 5.14 22.90
CA GLY A 174 4.91 6.03 21.78
C GLY A 174 3.52 5.85 21.19
N ALA A 175 2.54 5.38 21.98
CA ALA A 175 1.14 5.21 21.57
C ALA A 175 0.56 6.41 20.78
N ILE A 176 0.89 7.64 21.19
CA ILE A 176 0.46 8.87 20.48
C ILE A 176 1.01 8.92 19.05
N VAL A 177 2.30 8.60 18.88
CA VAL A 177 2.95 8.56 17.56
C VAL A 177 2.34 7.47 16.70
N LEU A 178 2.12 6.27 17.27
CA LEU A 178 1.47 5.17 16.54
C LEU A 178 0.01 5.49 16.18
N GLY A 179 -0.72 6.22 17.02
CA GLY A 179 -2.06 6.73 16.71
C GLY A 179 -2.03 7.71 15.53
N LEU A 180 -1.06 8.63 15.50
CA LEU A 180 -0.87 9.56 14.37
C LEU A 180 -0.44 8.84 13.08
N VAL A 181 0.43 7.84 13.19
CA VAL A 181 0.80 6.96 12.06
C VAL A 181 -0.44 6.22 11.57
N THR A 182 -1.30 5.72 12.47
CA THR A 182 -2.56 5.06 12.10
C THR A 182 -3.53 6.02 11.40
N PHE A 183 -3.59 7.30 11.83
CA PHE A 183 -4.36 8.33 11.14
C PHE A 183 -3.89 8.54 9.69
N MET A 184 -2.58 8.66 9.49
CA MET A 184 -1.97 8.79 8.16
C MET A 184 -2.20 7.55 7.31
N LEU A 185 -2.00 6.35 7.88
CA LEU A 185 -2.23 5.08 7.21
C LEU A 185 -3.70 4.84 6.87
N SER A 186 -4.64 5.36 7.67
CA SER A 186 -6.08 5.23 7.41
C SER A 186 -6.55 5.85 6.09
N LEU A 187 -5.77 6.78 5.52
CA LEU A 187 -6.06 7.36 4.21
C LEU A 187 -5.82 6.35 3.08
N ILE A 188 -5.04 5.31 3.34
CA ILE A 188 -4.74 4.22 2.41
C ILE A 188 -5.63 3.03 2.76
N PRO A 189 -6.26 2.37 1.77
CA PRO A 189 -6.97 1.11 2.00
C PRO A 189 -6.06 0.09 2.69
N MET A 190 -6.55 -0.56 3.75
CA MET A 190 -5.79 -1.54 4.55
C MET A 190 -4.54 -0.99 5.25
N GLY A 191 -4.42 0.33 5.42
CA GLY A 191 -3.34 0.95 6.18
C GLY A 191 -3.29 0.61 7.68
N PRO A 192 -4.40 0.65 8.44
CA PRO A 192 -4.38 0.51 9.91
C PRO A 192 -3.77 -0.79 10.44
N PRO A 193 -4.00 -1.96 9.80
CA PRO A 193 -3.26 -3.19 10.11
C PRO A 193 -1.75 -3.07 10.10
N LEU A 194 -1.17 -2.26 9.20
CA LEU A 194 0.28 -2.05 9.16
C LEU A 194 0.82 -1.34 10.42
N ALA A 195 -0.02 -0.63 11.17
CA ALA A 195 0.39 0.01 12.42
C ALA A 195 0.25 -0.92 13.63
N TRP A 196 -0.89 -1.61 13.79
CA TRP A 196 -1.15 -2.41 14.99
C TRP A 196 -0.53 -3.81 14.94
N ILE A 197 -0.30 -4.40 13.76
CA ILE A 197 0.35 -5.73 13.64
C ILE A 197 1.79 -5.69 14.19
N PRO A 198 2.68 -4.76 13.80
CA PRO A 198 4.01 -4.66 14.38
C PRO A 198 4.00 -4.35 15.87
N ALA A 199 3.06 -3.50 16.33
CA ALA A 199 2.90 -3.20 17.75
C ALA A 199 2.51 -4.45 18.56
N THR A 200 1.63 -5.29 18.00
CA THR A 200 1.23 -6.57 18.60
C THR A 200 2.39 -7.56 18.63
N ALA A 201 3.17 -7.66 17.55
CA ALA A 201 4.36 -8.50 17.49
C ALA A 201 5.43 -8.06 18.52
N TRP A 202 5.58 -6.76 18.73
CA TRP A 202 6.48 -6.21 19.74
C TRP A 202 6.06 -6.60 21.18
N LEU A 203 4.77 -6.57 21.49
CA LEU A 203 4.22 -7.04 22.77
C LEU A 203 4.49 -8.53 23.02
N VAL A 204 4.35 -9.36 21.97
CA VAL A 204 4.70 -10.79 22.03
C VAL A 204 6.19 -10.97 22.33
N TRP A 205 7.07 -10.19 21.68
CA TRP A 205 8.51 -10.26 21.92
C TRP A 205 8.90 -9.82 23.35
N LYS A 206 8.15 -8.89 23.94
CA LYS A 206 8.29 -8.48 25.34
C LYS A 206 7.77 -9.50 26.36
N GLY A 207 7.09 -10.56 25.91
CA GLY A 207 6.49 -11.57 26.79
C GLY A 207 5.12 -11.17 27.36
N GLU A 208 4.53 -10.05 26.91
CA GLU A 208 3.22 -9.58 27.35
C GLU A 208 2.09 -10.19 26.50
N TYR A 209 1.93 -11.51 26.59
CA TYR A 209 0.97 -12.26 25.76
C TYR A 209 -0.49 -11.81 25.97
N GLY A 210 -0.87 -11.42 27.20
CA GLY A 210 -2.24 -10.94 27.48
C GLY A 210 -2.58 -9.66 26.73
N MET A 211 -1.67 -8.69 26.74
CA MET A 211 -1.84 -7.40 26.06
C MET A 211 -1.66 -7.54 24.54
N ALA A 212 -0.83 -8.47 24.07
CA ALA A 212 -0.74 -8.82 22.66
C ALA A 212 -2.05 -9.42 22.13
N VAL A 213 -2.67 -10.35 22.85
CA VAL A 213 -3.97 -10.93 22.46
C VAL A 213 -5.06 -9.85 22.49
N PHE A 214 -5.09 -9.01 23.52
CA PHE A 214 -6.00 -7.87 23.59
C PHE A 214 -5.84 -6.94 22.38
N LEU A 215 -4.61 -6.51 22.07
CA LEU A 215 -4.34 -5.59 20.96
C LEU A 215 -4.66 -6.22 19.60
N GLY A 216 -4.41 -7.52 19.43
CA GLY A 216 -4.79 -8.25 18.22
C GLY A 216 -6.30 -8.32 18.02
N ILE A 217 -7.07 -8.62 19.08
CA ILE A 217 -8.54 -8.63 19.05
C ILE A 217 -9.07 -7.21 18.82
N TRP A 218 -8.55 -6.21 19.56
CA TRP A 218 -8.93 -4.82 19.42
C TRP A 218 -8.63 -4.27 18.02
N GLY A 219 -7.45 -4.56 17.48
CA GLY A 219 -7.05 -4.18 16.13
C GLY A 219 -7.95 -4.80 15.06
N THR A 220 -8.28 -6.08 15.19
CA THR A 220 -9.10 -6.80 14.22
C THR A 220 -10.57 -6.38 14.26
N PHE A 221 -11.17 -6.30 15.45
CA PHE A 221 -12.61 -6.05 15.59
C PHE A 221 -12.96 -4.58 15.72
N VAL A 222 -12.15 -3.80 16.46
CA VAL A 222 -12.46 -2.38 16.74
C VAL A 222 -11.85 -1.51 15.65
N ILE A 223 -10.53 -1.56 15.44
CA ILE A 223 -9.84 -0.67 14.49
C ILE A 223 -10.26 -1.01 13.05
N SER A 224 -10.08 -2.25 12.60
CA SER A 224 -10.48 -2.67 11.24
C SER A 224 -12.00 -2.75 11.06
N GLY A 225 -12.76 -2.86 12.16
CA GLY A 225 -14.23 -2.77 12.13
C GLY A 225 -14.73 -1.37 11.73
N VAL A 226 -13.96 -0.31 11.99
CA VAL A 226 -14.33 1.06 11.59
C VAL A 226 -14.50 1.16 10.09
N ASP A 227 -13.55 0.65 9.30
CA ASP A 227 -13.63 0.70 7.83
C ASP A 227 -14.82 -0.09 7.29
N ASN A 228 -15.21 -1.17 7.95
CA ASN A 228 -16.29 -2.07 7.52
C ASN A 228 -17.69 -1.57 7.93
N VAL A 229 -17.81 -0.78 8.99
CA VAL A 229 -19.11 -0.33 9.54
C VAL A 229 -19.31 1.17 9.32
N LEU A 230 -18.28 1.97 9.57
CA LEU A 230 -18.38 3.43 9.60
C LEU A 230 -18.46 4.02 8.19
N LYS A 231 -17.74 3.47 7.19
CA LYS A 231 -17.85 3.90 5.79
C LYS A 231 -19.26 3.66 5.24
N PRO A 232 -19.86 2.45 5.32
CA PRO A 232 -21.26 2.25 4.90
C PRO A 232 -22.26 3.11 5.68
N TYR A 233 -22.09 3.26 6.99
CA TYR A 233 -22.98 4.05 7.84
C TYR A 233 -22.95 5.55 7.50
N LEU A 234 -21.76 6.12 7.28
CA LEU A 234 -21.60 7.54 6.91
C LEU A 234 -22.05 7.82 5.48
N ILE A 235 -21.88 6.86 4.56
CA ILE A 235 -22.38 6.97 3.18
C ILE A 235 -23.92 6.82 3.15
N SER A 236 -24.49 5.94 3.96
CA SER A 236 -25.93 5.67 4.02
C SER A 236 -26.76 6.83 4.59
N ARG A 237 -26.20 7.68 5.45
CA ARG A 237 -26.94 8.84 6.01
C ARG A 237 -27.23 9.96 5.00
N GLY A 238 -26.68 9.88 3.77
CA GLY A 238 -26.89 10.88 2.73
C GLY A 238 -27.97 10.56 1.69
N GLY A 239 -28.58 9.37 1.73
CA GLY A 239 -29.56 8.95 0.73
C GLY A 239 -30.60 8.01 1.31
N ASN A 240 -31.88 8.42 1.24
CA ASN A 240 -33.05 7.57 1.48
C ASN A 240 -33.14 6.46 0.43
N LEU A 241 -32.18 5.54 0.39
CA LEU A 241 -32.26 4.34 -0.43
C LEU A 241 -32.68 3.19 0.49
N PRO A 242 -33.90 2.65 0.30
CA PRO A 242 -34.35 1.47 1.03
C PRO A 242 -33.28 0.38 1.00
N LEU A 243 -33.01 -0.24 2.14
CA LEU A 243 -32.02 -1.32 2.29
C LEU A 243 -32.14 -2.40 1.20
N VAL A 244 -33.38 -2.63 0.74
CA VAL A 244 -33.71 -3.54 -0.35
C VAL A 244 -33.01 -3.19 -1.66
N ILE A 245 -32.90 -1.90 -2.01
CA ILE A 245 -32.24 -1.44 -3.25
C ILE A 245 -30.71 -1.61 -3.15
N VAL A 246 -30.14 -1.36 -1.96
CA VAL A 246 -28.71 -1.58 -1.71
C VAL A 246 -28.36 -3.06 -1.78
N LEU A 247 -29.17 -3.93 -1.17
CA LEU A 247 -29.01 -5.38 -1.26
C LEU A 247 -29.16 -5.87 -2.70
N LEU A 248 -30.16 -5.36 -3.45
CA LEU A 248 -30.32 -5.72 -4.86
C LEU A 248 -29.13 -5.27 -5.71
N GLY A 249 -28.53 -4.11 -5.41
CA GLY A 249 -27.34 -3.62 -6.08
C GLY A 249 -26.10 -4.46 -5.77
N VAL A 250 -25.90 -4.85 -4.51
CA VAL A 250 -24.77 -5.71 -4.10
C VAL A 250 -24.92 -7.11 -4.68
N PHE A 251 -26.08 -7.76 -4.54
CA PHE A 251 -26.33 -9.09 -5.09
C PHE A 251 -26.40 -9.07 -6.62
N GLY A 252 -27.01 -8.04 -7.22
CA GLY A 252 -27.08 -7.85 -8.67
C GLY A 252 -25.70 -7.59 -9.29
N GLY A 253 -24.85 -6.80 -8.63
CA GLY A 253 -23.46 -6.59 -9.02
C GLY A 253 -22.64 -7.88 -8.91
N LEU A 254 -22.80 -8.64 -7.82
CA LEU A 254 -22.15 -9.94 -7.65
C LEU A 254 -22.58 -10.97 -8.71
N LEU A 255 -23.84 -10.93 -9.14
CA LEU A 255 -24.37 -11.80 -10.18
C LEU A 255 -23.95 -11.34 -11.59
N ALA A 256 -23.79 -10.04 -11.83
CA ALA A 256 -23.41 -9.48 -13.12
C ALA A 256 -21.88 -9.49 -13.37
N PHE A 257 -21.08 -9.26 -12.32
CA PHE A 257 -19.63 -9.05 -12.42
C PHE A 257 -18.80 -10.00 -11.54
N GLY A 258 -19.43 -10.87 -10.75
CA GLY A 258 -18.73 -11.81 -9.85
C GLY A 258 -18.07 -11.13 -8.66
N PHE A 259 -17.29 -11.88 -7.87
CA PHE A 259 -16.55 -11.36 -6.70
C PHE A 259 -15.46 -10.31 -7.03
N ILE A 260 -15.25 -10.00 -8.31
CA ILE A 260 -14.16 -9.15 -8.80
C ILE A 260 -14.68 -7.80 -9.34
N GLY A 261 -15.99 -7.64 -9.58
CA GLY A 261 -16.54 -6.40 -10.15
C GLY A 261 -17.69 -5.77 -9.38
#